data_AF-A0AAD7JGC6-F1
#
_entry.id   AF-A0AAD7JGC6-F1
#
_cell.length_a   1.000
_cell.length_b   1.000
_cell.length_c   1.000
_cell.angle_alpha   90.00
_cell.angle_beta   90.00
_cell.angle_gamma   90.00
#
_symmetry.space_group_name_H-M   'P 1'
#
loop_
_entity.id
_entity.type
_entity.pdbx_description
1 polymer ?
#
loop_
_entity_poly.entity_id
_entity_poly.type
_entity_poly.pdbx_seq_one_letter_code
_entity_poly.pdbx_strand_id
1 'polypeptide(L)'
;RAAQEVRKTVAGLVHDLVRNQTLDSNVSRVGILEKCSEACATHSIKMSSLLQKPYIEEHTPLYWAIVQHPTDKSEAASGTFELPPLIGALLAYSVPLKDSTIQETRLACLHTCDQWLYQRLRLCPAYGALADKDRLLLGVNVPPDKITVGTVARHDAPFTVDFEFPDFEKRMRVSRDVNLSFISHARMWKIQFFVADGDDNLTDGQWAVRLGLLENSPTTNVAATYILEETTTGDAPGESVNLKLSGNLVPEEDDDHMHTALPDAVQCS
;
A
#
# COMPACT_ATOMS: atom_id res chain seq x y z
N ARG A 1 8.94 -6.40 -37.73
CA ARG A 1 8.94 -4.97 -38.10
C ARG A 1 7.66 -4.27 -37.66
N ALA A 2 6.47 -4.64 -38.17
CA ALA A 2 5.19 -4.03 -37.77
C ALA A 2 4.93 -4.04 -36.24
N ALA A 3 5.12 -5.18 -35.57
CA ALA A 3 4.95 -5.25 -34.12
C ALA A 3 5.90 -4.33 -33.31
N GLN A 4 7.07 -3.99 -33.85
CA GLN A 4 8.01 -3.09 -33.18
C GLN A 4 7.61 -1.63 -33.33
N GLU A 5 7.11 -1.24 -34.50
CA GLU A 5 6.49 0.08 -34.70
C GLU A 5 5.29 0.26 -33.77
N VAL A 6 4.41 -0.75 -33.69
CA VAL A 6 3.24 -0.71 -32.78
C VAL A 6 3.68 -0.56 -31.32
N ARG A 7 4.70 -1.30 -30.86
CA ARG A 7 5.25 -1.10 -29.50
C ARG A 7 5.74 0.32 -29.27
N LYS A 8 6.46 0.91 -30.25
CA LYS A 8 6.98 2.27 -30.15
C LYS A 8 5.85 3.29 -30.12
N THR A 9 4.85 3.13 -30.98
CA THR A 9 3.66 4.00 -31.00
C THR A 9 2.88 3.91 -29.70
N VAL A 10 2.59 2.71 -29.20
CA VAL A 10 1.88 2.54 -27.93
C VAL A 10 2.68 3.11 -26.77
N ALA A 11 3.99 2.86 -26.71
CA ALA A 11 4.85 3.43 -25.67
C ALA A 11 4.85 4.96 -25.69
N GLY A 12 4.90 5.57 -26.88
CA GLY A 12 4.81 7.02 -27.06
C GLY A 12 3.46 7.58 -26.60
N LEU A 13 2.35 6.94 -26.99
CA LEU A 13 1.01 7.35 -26.55
C LEU A 13 0.86 7.26 -25.03
N VAL A 14 1.32 6.17 -24.41
CA VAL A 14 1.29 6.01 -22.95
C VAL A 14 2.17 7.03 -22.25
N HIS A 15 3.35 7.33 -22.79
CA HIS A 15 4.22 8.39 -22.29
C HIS A 15 3.52 9.75 -22.31
N ASP A 16 2.87 10.09 -23.42
CA ASP A 16 2.16 11.36 -23.57
C ASP A 16 0.94 11.45 -22.66
N LEU A 17 0.24 10.33 -22.42
CA LEU A 17 -0.85 10.23 -21.45
C LEU A 17 -0.37 10.54 -20.03
N VAL A 18 0.75 9.94 -19.63
CA VAL A 18 1.30 10.10 -18.28
C VAL A 18 1.86 11.51 -18.08
N ARG A 19 2.43 12.13 -19.11
CA ARG A 19 2.98 13.50 -19.05
C ARG A 19 1.90 14.59 -19.00
N ASN A 20 0.75 14.37 -19.64
CA ASN A 20 -0.29 15.38 -19.82
C ASN A 20 -1.54 15.10 -18.95
N GLN A 21 -1.34 14.83 -17.65
CA GLN A 21 -2.44 14.54 -16.72
C GLN A 21 -3.38 15.74 -16.45
N THR A 22 -3.01 16.94 -16.86
CA THR A 22 -3.75 18.17 -16.57
C THR A 22 -4.67 18.64 -17.69
N LEU A 23 -4.55 18.11 -18.92
CA LEU A 23 -5.08 18.76 -20.12
C LEU A 23 -6.34 18.12 -20.77
N ASP A 24 -6.79 16.94 -20.34
CA ASP A 24 -7.94 16.25 -20.96
C ASP A 24 -8.87 15.61 -19.92
N SER A 25 -10.14 15.40 -20.31
CA SER A 25 -11.09 14.64 -19.50
C SER A 25 -10.60 13.20 -19.29
N ASN A 26 -10.69 12.69 -18.06
CA ASN A 26 -10.23 11.34 -17.70
C ASN A 26 -10.79 10.23 -18.61
N VAL A 27 -12.00 10.43 -19.16
CA VAL A 27 -12.65 9.52 -20.11
C VAL A 27 -11.83 9.32 -21.39
N SER A 28 -11.22 10.38 -21.92
CA SER A 28 -10.39 10.31 -23.13
C SER A 28 -9.17 9.42 -22.92
N ARG A 29 -8.56 9.47 -21.73
CA ARG A 29 -7.33 8.73 -21.41
C ARG A 29 -7.53 7.23 -21.33
N VAL A 30 -8.60 6.80 -20.67
CA VAL A 30 -8.95 5.37 -20.57
C VAL A 30 -9.24 4.80 -21.96
N GLY A 31 -9.95 5.56 -22.80
CA GLY A 31 -10.22 5.15 -24.19
C GLY A 31 -8.96 5.04 -25.06
N ILE A 32 -7.92 5.84 -24.81
CA ILE A 32 -6.63 5.70 -25.51
C ILE A 32 -5.92 4.41 -25.07
N LEU A 33 -5.92 4.07 -23.78
CA LEU A 33 -5.34 2.81 -23.28
C LEU A 33 -6.07 1.59 -23.84
N GLU A 34 -7.38 1.64 -23.96
CA GLU A 34 -8.19 0.59 -24.58
C GLU A 34 -7.78 0.35 -26.03
N LYS A 35 -7.69 1.42 -26.84
CA LYS A 35 -7.19 1.34 -28.23
C LYS A 35 -5.76 0.80 -28.31
N CYS A 36 -4.90 1.19 -27.36
CA CYS A 36 -3.54 0.66 -27.28
C CYS A 36 -3.53 -0.84 -26.98
N SER A 37 -4.43 -1.31 -26.10
CA SER A 37 -4.60 -2.72 -25.78
C SER A 37 -5.08 -3.52 -27.01
N GLU A 38 -6.09 -3.03 -27.74
CA GLU A 38 -6.58 -3.65 -28.98
C GLU A 38 -5.49 -3.74 -30.07
N ALA A 39 -4.73 -2.66 -30.26
CA ALA A 39 -3.60 -2.64 -31.18
C ALA A 39 -2.52 -3.65 -30.76
N CYS A 40 -2.21 -3.72 -29.46
CA CYS A 40 -1.27 -4.72 -28.94
C CYS A 40 -1.75 -6.15 -29.19
N ALA A 41 -3.03 -6.45 -28.92
CA ALA A 41 -3.63 -7.75 -29.14
C ALA A 41 -3.55 -8.17 -30.61
N THR A 42 -3.92 -7.28 -31.53
CA THR A 42 -3.87 -7.51 -33.00
C THR A 42 -2.46 -7.89 -33.47
N HIS A 43 -1.42 -7.36 -32.82
CA HIS A 43 -0.03 -7.61 -33.16
C HIS A 43 0.69 -8.59 -32.23
N SER A 44 -0.05 -9.36 -31.41
CA SER A 44 0.51 -10.36 -30.47
C SER A 44 1.52 -9.76 -29.48
N ILE A 45 1.31 -8.51 -29.06
CA ILE A 45 2.09 -7.81 -28.06
C ILE A 45 1.34 -7.92 -26.73
N LYS A 46 2.03 -8.36 -25.67
CA LYS A 46 1.47 -8.35 -24.32
C LYS A 46 1.53 -6.93 -23.76
N MET A 47 0.37 -6.27 -23.64
CA MET A 47 0.26 -4.92 -23.08
C MET A 47 0.85 -4.85 -21.67
N SER A 48 0.58 -5.85 -20.83
CA SER A 48 1.15 -5.93 -19.48
C SER A 48 2.69 -5.91 -19.47
N SER A 49 3.32 -6.65 -20.37
CA SER A 49 4.78 -6.66 -20.51
C SER A 49 5.36 -5.36 -21.07
N LEU A 50 4.56 -4.54 -21.75
CA LEU A 50 4.97 -3.22 -22.25
C LEU A 50 4.86 -2.17 -21.14
N LEU A 51 3.74 -2.14 -20.41
CA LEU A 51 3.47 -1.18 -19.34
C LEU A 51 4.37 -1.38 -18.11
N GLN A 52 4.86 -2.60 -17.88
CA GLN A 52 5.77 -2.90 -16.78
C GLN A 52 7.27 -2.75 -17.15
N LYS A 53 7.59 -2.09 -18.27
CA LYS A 53 8.98 -1.80 -18.64
C LYS A 53 9.37 -0.37 -18.25
N PRO A 54 10.58 -0.17 -17.72
CA PRO A 54 11.10 1.15 -17.43
C PRO A 54 11.59 1.81 -18.72
N TYR A 55 10.71 2.55 -19.41
CA TYR A 55 11.07 3.24 -20.66
C TYR A 55 10.86 4.76 -20.62
N ILE A 56 10.34 5.29 -19.50
CA ILE A 56 10.18 6.72 -19.27
C ILE A 56 11.17 7.08 -18.18
N GLU A 57 12.31 7.68 -18.55
CA GLU A 57 13.33 8.11 -17.58
C GLU A 57 13.69 7.00 -16.57
N GLU A 58 13.94 5.78 -17.06
CA GLU A 58 14.30 4.60 -16.26
C GLU A 58 13.22 4.08 -15.29
N HIS A 59 11.99 4.61 -15.39
CA HIS A 59 10.85 4.16 -14.60
C HIS A 59 9.66 3.71 -15.46
N THR A 60 8.75 2.96 -14.84
CA THR A 60 7.50 2.55 -15.49
C THR A 60 6.52 3.71 -15.69
N PRO A 61 5.62 3.61 -16.69
CA PRO A 61 4.46 4.50 -16.82
C PRO A 61 3.63 4.61 -15.55
N LEU A 62 3.46 3.51 -14.79
CA LEU A 62 2.69 3.51 -13.55
C LEU A 62 3.38 4.36 -12.46
N TYR A 63 4.70 4.28 -12.33
CA TYR A 63 5.47 5.14 -11.43
C TYR A 63 5.22 6.62 -11.73
N TRP A 64 5.39 7.04 -12.99
CA TRP A 64 5.19 8.43 -13.37
C TRP A 64 3.74 8.88 -13.27
N ALA A 65 2.78 7.96 -13.50
CA ALA A 65 1.37 8.24 -13.31
C ALA A 65 1.07 8.66 -11.88
N ILE A 66 1.71 8.00 -10.90
CA ILE A 66 1.59 8.31 -9.47
C ILE A 66 2.35 9.59 -9.12
N VAL A 67 3.59 9.75 -9.58
CA VAL A 67 4.42 10.92 -9.25
C VAL A 67 3.80 12.23 -9.75
N GLN A 68 3.18 12.20 -10.93
CA GLN A 68 2.56 13.37 -11.54
C GLN A 68 1.08 13.54 -11.16
N HIS A 69 0.53 12.63 -10.35
CA HIS A 69 -0.83 12.74 -9.87
C HIS A 69 -0.96 13.98 -8.97
N PRO A 70 -1.90 14.91 -9.24
CA PRO A 70 -2.15 16.02 -8.34
C PRO A 70 -2.68 15.47 -7.01
N THR A 71 -1.92 15.62 -5.93
CA THR A 71 -2.38 15.28 -4.57
C THR A 71 -3.45 16.27 -4.13
N ASP A 72 -4.68 16.08 -4.60
CA ASP A 72 -5.78 16.92 -4.17
C ASP A 72 -6.26 16.45 -2.79
N LYS A 73 -5.98 17.26 -1.77
CA LYS A 73 -6.37 16.97 -0.38
C LYS A 73 -7.89 16.80 -0.20
N SER A 74 -8.67 17.26 -1.19
CA SER A 74 -10.12 17.08 -1.24
C SER A 74 -10.55 15.63 -1.49
N GLU A 75 -9.78 14.83 -2.24
CA GLU A 75 -10.14 13.43 -2.56
C GLU A 75 -10.04 12.50 -1.34
N ALA A 76 -9.20 12.84 -0.37
CA ALA A 76 -9.18 12.16 0.92
C ALA A 76 -10.46 12.45 1.74
N ALA A 77 -11.08 13.62 1.54
CA ALA A 77 -12.27 14.06 2.28
C ALA A 77 -13.60 13.63 1.64
N SER A 78 -13.62 13.38 0.31
CA SER A 78 -14.83 12.95 -0.42
C SER A 78 -15.28 11.53 -0.07
N GLY A 79 -14.47 10.76 0.66
CA GLY A 79 -14.78 9.38 1.05
C GLY A 79 -14.87 8.41 -0.13
N THR A 80 -14.51 8.83 -1.35
CA THR A 80 -14.50 7.95 -2.52
C THR A 80 -13.37 6.93 -2.40
N PHE A 81 -13.70 5.66 -2.65
CA PHE A 81 -12.77 4.53 -2.57
C PHE A 81 -12.05 4.23 -3.88
N GLU A 82 -12.27 5.05 -4.91
CA GLU A 82 -11.79 4.79 -6.26
C GLU A 82 -10.37 5.31 -6.47
N LEU A 83 -9.58 4.55 -7.22
CA LEU A 83 -8.27 4.99 -7.71
C LEU A 83 -8.45 6.08 -8.78
N PRO A 84 -7.48 7.00 -8.92
CA PRO A 84 -7.46 7.91 -10.05
C PRO A 84 -7.59 7.13 -11.37
N PRO A 85 -8.48 7.54 -12.29
CA PRO A 85 -8.87 6.70 -13.44
C PRO A 85 -7.70 6.21 -14.30
N LEU A 86 -6.68 7.06 -14.52
CA LEU A 86 -5.49 6.68 -15.27
C LEU A 86 -4.65 5.62 -14.54
N ILE A 87 -4.43 5.78 -13.23
CA ILE A 87 -3.68 4.83 -12.40
C ILE A 87 -4.43 3.50 -12.38
N GLY A 88 -5.75 3.52 -12.14
CA GLY A 88 -6.59 2.32 -12.16
C GLY A 88 -6.54 1.59 -13.51
N ALA A 89 -6.64 2.32 -14.63
CA ALA A 89 -6.56 1.72 -15.96
C ALA A 89 -5.17 1.12 -16.25
N LEU A 90 -4.09 1.86 -15.97
CA LEU A 90 -2.72 1.36 -16.14
C LEU A 90 -2.48 0.09 -15.31
N LEU A 91 -2.96 0.06 -14.08
CA LEU A 91 -2.87 -1.09 -13.20
C LEU A 91 -3.63 -2.30 -13.76
N ALA A 92 -4.87 -2.10 -14.22
CA ALA A 92 -5.70 -3.15 -14.82
C ALA A 92 -5.06 -3.78 -16.07
N TYR A 93 -4.48 -2.98 -16.97
CA TYR A 93 -3.78 -3.49 -18.15
C TYR A 93 -2.38 -4.04 -17.85
N SER A 94 -1.85 -3.81 -16.64
CA SER A 94 -0.53 -4.29 -16.22
C SER A 94 -0.58 -5.68 -15.58
N VAL A 95 -1.75 -6.22 -15.22
CA VAL A 95 -1.86 -7.54 -14.55
C VAL A 95 -1.34 -8.69 -15.46
N PRO A 96 -0.65 -9.70 -14.90
CA PRO A 96 -0.14 -9.78 -13.52
C PRO A 96 1.08 -8.88 -13.31
N LEU A 97 1.13 -8.19 -12.17
CA LEU A 97 2.26 -7.33 -11.82
C LEU A 97 3.49 -8.16 -11.42
N LYS A 98 4.66 -7.70 -11.84
CA LYS A 98 5.96 -8.16 -11.36
C LYS A 98 6.28 -7.48 -10.03
N ASP A 99 7.07 -8.17 -9.21
CA ASP A 99 7.58 -7.62 -7.95
C ASP A 99 8.34 -6.30 -8.16
N SER A 100 9.12 -6.19 -9.25
CA SER A 100 9.81 -4.95 -9.61
C SER A 100 8.86 -3.78 -9.85
N THR A 101 7.70 -4.03 -10.48
CA THR A 101 6.69 -2.99 -10.72
C THR A 101 5.96 -2.62 -9.44
N ILE A 102 5.73 -3.58 -8.54
CA ILE A 102 5.19 -3.31 -7.21
C ILE A 102 6.16 -2.44 -6.40
N GLN A 103 7.46 -2.76 -6.42
CA GLN A 103 8.50 -1.95 -5.78
C GLN A 103 8.57 -0.53 -6.36
N GLU A 104 8.51 -0.36 -7.68
CA GLU A 104 8.45 0.98 -8.28
C GLU A 104 7.19 1.75 -7.89
N THR A 105 6.04 1.07 -7.83
CA THR A 105 4.79 1.71 -7.38
C THR A 105 4.91 2.20 -5.94
N ARG A 106 5.52 1.39 -5.05
CA ARG A 106 5.83 1.79 -3.66
C ARG A 106 6.75 2.99 -3.62
N LEU A 107 7.81 2.98 -4.43
CA LEU A 107 8.78 4.07 -4.54
C LEU A 107 8.10 5.37 -5.00
N ALA A 108 7.20 5.29 -5.99
CA ALA A 108 6.44 6.44 -6.46
C ALA A 108 5.60 7.08 -5.34
N CYS A 109 4.85 6.26 -4.60
CA CYS A 109 4.05 6.73 -3.45
C CYS A 109 4.94 7.31 -2.34
N LEU A 110 6.13 6.73 -2.12
CA LEU A 110 7.09 7.23 -1.14
C LEU A 110 7.61 8.62 -1.54
N HIS A 111 7.95 8.82 -2.81
CA HIS A 111 8.42 10.12 -3.33
C HIS A 111 7.37 11.22 -3.22
N THR A 112 6.09 10.90 -3.42
CA THR A 112 4.99 11.87 -3.25
C THR A 112 4.50 11.99 -1.82
N CYS A 113 4.95 11.10 -0.91
CA CYS A 113 4.40 10.94 0.43
C CYS A 113 2.87 10.74 0.45
N ASP A 114 2.31 10.17 -0.62
CA ASP A 114 0.86 10.04 -0.79
C ASP A 114 0.34 8.76 -0.11
N GLN A 115 0.15 8.87 1.20
CA GLN A 115 -0.38 7.79 2.03
C GLN A 115 -1.78 7.35 1.59
N TRP A 116 -2.65 8.28 1.17
CA TRP A 116 -4.02 7.94 0.76
C TRP A 116 -3.99 7.06 -0.49
N LEU A 117 -3.26 7.48 -1.53
CA LEU A 117 -3.14 6.74 -2.77
C LEU A 117 -2.46 5.38 -2.53
N TYR A 118 -1.44 5.34 -1.66
CA TYR A 118 -0.80 4.08 -1.28
C TYR A 118 -1.78 3.08 -0.65
N GLN A 119 -2.63 3.54 0.28
CA GLN A 119 -3.66 2.67 0.85
C GLN A 119 -4.67 2.22 -0.21
N ARG A 120 -5.10 3.11 -1.13
CA ARG A 120 -6.00 2.75 -2.22
C ARG A 120 -5.40 1.68 -3.14
N LEU A 121 -4.13 1.80 -3.48
CA LEU A 121 -3.42 0.81 -4.29
C LEU A 121 -3.41 -0.55 -3.59
N ARG A 122 -3.13 -0.60 -2.27
CA ARG A 122 -3.17 -1.85 -1.47
C ARG A 122 -4.53 -2.55 -1.48
N LEU A 123 -5.63 -1.81 -1.64
CA LEU A 123 -6.96 -2.39 -1.72
C LEU A 123 -7.30 -2.90 -3.13
N CYS A 124 -6.51 -2.54 -4.13
CA CYS A 124 -6.76 -2.98 -5.49
C CYS A 124 -6.37 -4.46 -5.66
N PRO A 125 -7.28 -5.34 -6.13
CA PRO A 125 -6.98 -6.75 -6.36
C PRO A 125 -5.79 -6.99 -7.30
N ALA A 126 -5.53 -6.06 -8.22
CA ALA A 126 -4.42 -6.12 -9.17
C ALA A 126 -3.05 -5.85 -8.54
N TYR A 127 -3.00 -5.16 -7.39
CA TYR A 127 -1.76 -4.71 -6.75
C TYR A 127 -1.27 -5.67 -5.66
N GLY A 128 -2.20 -6.29 -4.94
CA GLY A 128 -1.89 -7.25 -3.90
C GLY A 128 -3.15 -7.54 -3.12
N ALA A 129 -3.74 -8.70 -3.35
CA ALA A 129 -4.80 -9.19 -2.49
C ALA A 129 -4.23 -9.56 -1.11
N LEU A 130 -5.08 -9.49 -0.07
CA LEU A 130 -4.88 -10.22 1.18
C LEU A 130 -4.36 -11.63 0.87
N ALA A 131 -3.46 -12.15 1.72
CA ALA A 131 -2.97 -13.51 1.58
C ALA A 131 -4.16 -14.47 1.37
N ASP A 132 -4.04 -15.44 0.47
CA ASP A 132 -5.16 -16.33 0.13
C ASP A 132 -5.76 -17.02 1.37
N LYS A 133 -4.92 -17.29 2.37
CA LYS A 133 -5.32 -17.78 3.69
C LYS A 133 -6.29 -16.83 4.39
N ASP A 134 -5.94 -15.55 4.50
CA ASP A 134 -6.81 -14.53 5.09
C ASP A 134 -8.13 -14.42 4.33
N ARG A 135 -8.10 -14.42 2.99
CA ARG A 135 -9.35 -14.35 2.19
C ARG A 135 -10.26 -15.55 2.44
N LEU A 136 -9.70 -16.74 2.58
CA LEU A 136 -10.47 -17.95 2.89
C LEU A 136 -11.09 -17.88 4.29
N LEU A 137 -10.35 -17.33 5.27
CA LEU A 137 -10.77 -17.28 6.67
C LEU A 137 -11.80 -16.20 6.95
N LEU A 138 -11.60 -15.05 6.34
CA LEU A 138 -12.44 -13.87 6.46
C LEU A 138 -13.69 -14.02 5.59
N GLY A 139 -13.60 -14.75 4.47
CA GLY A 139 -14.67 -14.87 3.50
C GLY A 139 -14.69 -13.70 2.53
N VAL A 140 -15.72 -13.65 1.67
CA VAL A 140 -15.76 -12.75 0.51
C VAL A 140 -16.07 -11.29 0.87
N ASN A 141 -16.67 -11.05 2.04
CA ASN A 141 -17.24 -9.75 2.42
C ASN A 141 -16.55 -9.05 3.59
N VAL A 142 -15.32 -9.45 3.94
CA VAL A 142 -14.64 -8.78 5.06
C VAL A 142 -14.12 -7.42 4.63
N PRO A 143 -14.42 -6.36 5.41
CA PRO A 143 -13.87 -5.05 5.15
C PRO A 143 -12.34 -5.09 5.05
N PRO A 144 -11.73 -4.21 4.25
CA PRO A 144 -10.28 -4.11 4.25
C PRO A 144 -9.77 -3.52 5.57
N ASP A 145 -8.53 -3.87 5.93
CA ASP A 145 -7.79 -3.23 7.02
C ASP A 145 -7.71 -1.72 6.77
N LYS A 146 -8.06 -0.92 7.77
CA LYS A 146 -8.05 0.54 7.67
C LYS A 146 -6.88 1.12 8.44
N ILE A 147 -6.17 2.04 7.79
CA ILE A 147 -5.01 2.72 8.37
C ILE A 147 -5.22 4.22 8.24
N THR A 148 -5.22 4.91 9.36
CA THR A 148 -5.33 6.37 9.42
C THR A 148 -4.04 6.93 10.01
N VAL A 149 -3.29 7.70 9.23
CA VAL A 149 -2.09 8.39 9.72
C VAL A 149 -2.52 9.79 10.15
N GLY A 150 -2.32 10.11 11.42
CA GLY A 150 -2.60 11.43 11.99
C GLY A 150 -1.79 12.52 11.29
N THR A 151 -2.46 13.62 10.92
CA THR A 151 -1.83 14.74 10.24
C THR A 151 -0.72 15.34 11.08
N VAL A 152 0.52 15.26 10.59
CA VAL A 152 1.67 15.81 11.27
C VAL A 152 1.88 17.25 10.84
N ALA A 153 1.87 18.19 11.79
CA ALA A 153 2.02 19.62 11.51
C ALA A 153 3.45 20.01 11.06
N ARG A 154 4.46 19.16 11.32
CA ARG A 154 5.88 19.39 11.02
C ARG A 154 6.59 18.08 10.67
N HIS A 155 7.63 18.14 9.85
CA HIS A 155 8.42 16.98 9.44
C HIS A 155 9.17 16.27 10.58
N ASP A 156 9.31 16.87 11.76
CA ASP A 156 9.99 16.28 12.92
C ASP A 156 9.06 16.06 14.12
N ALA A 157 7.75 16.31 13.97
CA ALA A 157 6.81 16.08 15.05
C ALA A 157 6.44 14.59 15.11
N PRO A 158 6.06 14.07 16.29
CA PRO A 158 5.51 12.72 16.40
C PRO A 158 4.35 12.52 15.44
N PHE A 159 4.25 11.31 14.91
CA PHE A 159 3.09 10.85 14.18
C PHE A 159 2.32 9.82 14.99
N THR A 160 1.02 9.76 14.74
CA THR A 160 0.16 8.71 15.28
C THR A 160 -0.44 7.95 14.12
N VAL A 161 -0.56 6.63 14.26
CA VAL A 161 -1.25 5.78 13.29
C VAL A 161 -2.30 4.98 14.01
N ASP A 162 -3.53 5.11 13.52
CA ASP A 162 -4.67 4.34 13.99
C ASP A 162 -4.92 3.20 12.99
N PHE A 163 -5.03 1.99 13.52
CA PHE A 163 -5.30 0.78 12.76
C PHE A 163 -6.61 0.15 13.20
N GLU A 164 -7.43 -0.26 12.23
CA GLU A 164 -8.68 -0.98 12.45
C GLU A 164 -8.62 -2.33 11.73
N PHE A 165 -8.79 -3.41 12.49
CA PHE A 165 -8.66 -4.78 12.01
C PHE A 165 -9.97 -5.55 12.14
N PRO A 166 -10.54 -6.00 11.02
CA PRO A 166 -11.60 -6.99 11.05
C PRO A 166 -11.06 -8.36 11.46
N ASP A 167 -11.74 -9.02 12.39
CA ASP A 167 -11.45 -10.39 12.85
C ASP A 167 -9.97 -10.61 13.25
N PHE A 168 -9.34 -9.63 13.89
CA PHE A 168 -7.91 -9.66 14.23
C PHE A 168 -7.50 -10.94 14.97
N GLU A 169 -8.23 -11.28 16.03
CA GLU A 169 -7.97 -12.46 16.86
C GLU A 169 -7.98 -13.75 16.00
N LYS A 170 -9.01 -13.90 15.15
CA LYS A 170 -9.14 -15.04 14.25
C LYS A 170 -7.97 -15.13 13.26
N ARG A 171 -7.52 -13.99 12.72
CA ARG A 171 -6.35 -13.93 11.82
C ARG A 171 -5.08 -14.31 12.54
N MET A 172 -4.87 -13.81 13.76
CA MET A 172 -3.71 -14.18 14.58
C MET A 172 -3.73 -15.68 14.96
N ARG A 173 -4.89 -16.26 15.27
CA ARG A 173 -5.00 -17.69 15.58
C ARG A 173 -4.70 -18.60 14.39
N VAL A 174 -5.09 -18.20 13.17
CA VAL A 174 -5.00 -19.10 12.00
C VAL A 174 -3.86 -18.75 11.05
N SER A 175 -3.74 -17.48 10.65
CA SER A 175 -2.67 -17.03 9.76
C SER A 175 -1.35 -16.81 10.50
N ARG A 176 -1.42 -16.57 11.82
CA ARG A 176 -0.27 -16.28 12.70
C ARG A 176 0.55 -15.04 12.31
N ASP A 177 0.07 -14.26 11.35
CA ASP A 177 0.77 -13.12 10.78
C ASP A 177 -0.23 -12.13 10.16
N VAL A 178 -0.16 -10.86 10.55
CA VAL A 178 -0.94 -9.75 10.01
C VAL A 178 0.01 -8.60 9.71
N ASN A 179 0.17 -8.28 8.42
CA ASN A 179 1.12 -7.28 7.94
C ASN A 179 0.41 -6.05 7.37
N LEU A 180 0.80 -4.88 7.83
CA LEU A 180 0.35 -3.60 7.30
C LEU A 180 1.54 -2.73 6.94
N SER A 181 1.28 -1.78 6.04
CA SER A 181 2.27 -0.80 5.63
C SER A 181 1.62 0.55 5.42
N PHE A 182 2.38 1.60 5.72
CA PHE A 182 1.91 2.99 5.63
C PHE A 182 3.07 3.93 5.36
N ILE A 183 2.77 5.12 4.87
CA ILE A 183 3.73 6.18 4.59
C ILE A 183 3.57 7.27 5.64
N SER A 184 4.68 7.65 6.26
CA SER A 184 4.77 8.79 7.18
C SER A 184 6.19 9.32 7.19
N HIS A 185 6.37 10.64 7.26
CA HIS A 185 7.71 11.29 7.28
C HIS A 185 8.65 10.83 6.15
N ALA A 186 8.14 10.77 4.91
CA ALA A 186 8.89 10.30 3.74
C ALA A 186 9.55 8.93 3.93
N ARG A 187 8.92 8.07 4.73
CA ARG A 187 9.32 6.69 4.99
C ARG A 187 8.12 5.78 4.83
N MET A 188 8.39 4.58 4.32
CA MET A 188 7.41 3.52 4.25
C MET A 188 7.63 2.56 5.42
N TRP A 189 6.67 2.54 6.32
CA TRP A 189 6.67 1.73 7.51
C TRP A 189 5.98 0.40 7.25
N LYS A 190 6.43 -0.63 7.96
CA LYS A 190 5.76 -1.92 8.09
C LYS A 190 5.46 -2.17 9.56
N ILE A 191 4.22 -2.49 9.87
CA ILE A 191 3.86 -3.08 11.16
C ILE A 191 3.43 -4.53 10.91
N GLN A 192 3.96 -5.43 11.71
CA GLN A 192 3.71 -6.87 11.62
C GLN A 192 3.27 -7.37 12.99
N PHE A 193 2.06 -7.91 13.06
CA PHE A 193 1.61 -8.69 14.20
C PHE A 193 1.84 -10.16 13.88
N PHE A 194 2.48 -10.89 14.78
CA PHE A 194 2.82 -12.28 14.54
C PHE A 194 2.75 -13.11 15.82
N VAL A 195 2.64 -14.42 15.66
CA VAL A 195 2.78 -15.37 16.76
C VAL A 195 4.25 -15.79 16.83
N ALA A 196 4.89 -15.54 17.96
CA ALA A 196 6.28 -15.91 18.18
C ALA A 196 6.45 -17.43 18.19
N ASP A 197 7.54 -17.90 17.61
CA ASP A 197 7.90 -19.33 17.55
C ASP A 197 9.04 -19.68 18.53
N GLY A 198 9.18 -18.89 19.62
CA GLY A 198 10.17 -19.10 20.69
C GLY A 198 11.55 -18.46 20.47
N ASP A 199 11.69 -17.60 19.44
CA ASP A 199 12.89 -16.80 19.17
C ASP A 199 12.75 -15.37 19.74
N ASP A 200 13.84 -14.60 19.80
CA ASP A 200 13.84 -13.16 20.16
C ASP A 200 13.34 -12.80 21.59
N ASN A 201 13.62 -13.63 22.60
CA ASN A 201 13.15 -13.46 24.00
C ASN A 201 11.61 -13.51 24.16
N LEU A 202 10.88 -13.96 23.14
CA LEU A 202 9.44 -14.13 23.19
C LEU A 202 9.10 -15.60 23.48
N THR A 203 8.00 -15.82 24.21
CA THR A 203 7.55 -17.19 24.49
C THR A 203 6.91 -17.78 23.23
N ASP A 204 7.14 -19.06 22.95
CA ASP A 204 6.45 -19.76 21.86
C ASP A 204 4.93 -19.65 22.03
N GLY A 205 4.24 -19.30 20.95
CA GLY A 205 2.80 -19.05 20.92
C GLY A 205 2.37 -17.64 21.38
N GLN A 206 3.29 -16.81 21.89
CA GLN A 206 2.98 -15.45 22.33
C GLN A 206 2.73 -14.54 21.13
N TRP A 207 1.71 -13.68 21.21
CA TRP A 207 1.48 -12.68 20.17
C TRP A 207 2.39 -11.47 20.37
N ALA A 208 3.02 -11.02 19.30
CA ALA A 208 3.97 -9.92 19.31
C ALA A 208 3.71 -8.95 18.16
N VAL A 209 4.25 -7.74 18.30
CA VAL A 209 4.22 -6.71 17.26
C VAL A 209 5.64 -6.25 16.94
N ARG A 210 5.90 -6.08 15.64
CA ARG A 210 7.15 -5.62 15.07
C ARG A 210 6.88 -4.39 14.22
N LEU A 211 7.63 -3.32 14.48
CA LEU A 211 7.68 -2.14 13.64
C LEU A 211 9.01 -2.10 12.91
N GLY A 212 8.99 -1.82 11.62
CA GLY A 212 10.18 -1.67 10.81
C GLY A 212 9.95 -0.78 9.59
N LEU A 213 11.02 -0.60 8.82
CA LEU A 213 10.99 0.13 7.54
C LEU A 213 10.92 -0.85 6.37
N LEU A 214 10.21 -0.46 5.32
CA LEU A 214 10.25 -1.14 4.03
C LEU A 214 11.42 -0.64 3.18
N GLU A 215 11.79 -1.45 2.19
CA GLU A 215 12.82 -1.16 1.19
C GLU A 215 12.70 0.27 0.62
N ASN A 216 13.85 0.89 0.35
CA ASN A 216 13.98 2.26 -0.15
C ASN A 216 13.58 3.38 0.82
N SER A 217 13.18 3.04 2.06
CA SER A 217 13.00 4.04 3.11
C SER A 217 14.35 4.43 3.72
N PRO A 218 14.61 5.73 3.96
CA PRO A 218 15.77 6.15 4.73
C PRO A 218 15.76 5.55 6.14
N THR A 219 16.91 5.07 6.61
CA THR A 219 17.08 4.56 7.99
C THR A 219 16.72 5.64 9.01
N THR A 220 16.26 5.21 10.18
CA THR A 220 15.96 6.09 11.31
C THR A 220 15.80 5.29 12.58
N ASN A 221 16.20 5.88 13.71
CA ASN A 221 15.81 5.38 15.01
C ASN A 221 14.36 5.78 15.32
N VAL A 222 13.70 4.90 16.07
CA VAL A 222 12.29 5.04 16.43
C VAL A 222 12.13 4.89 17.93
N ALA A 223 11.64 5.94 18.56
CA ALA A 223 11.07 5.85 19.90
C ALA A 223 9.55 5.78 19.75
N ALA A 224 8.99 4.58 19.69
CA ALA A 224 7.55 4.40 19.55
C ALA A 224 6.92 3.85 20.83
N THR A 225 5.77 4.42 21.17
CA THR A 225 4.86 3.93 22.19
C THR A 225 3.68 3.28 21.50
N TYR A 226 3.47 2.01 21.79
CA TYR A 226 2.28 1.29 21.36
C TYR A 226 1.20 1.40 22.44
N ILE A 227 0.02 1.86 22.06
CA ILE A 227 -1.13 2.04 22.94
C ILE A 227 -2.28 1.20 22.40
N LEU A 228 -2.73 0.26 23.22
CA LEU A 228 -3.95 -0.48 22.98
C LEU A 228 -5.12 0.31 23.58
N GLU A 229 -6.04 0.78 22.73
CA GLU A 229 -7.29 1.40 23.19
C GLU A 229 -8.42 0.39 22.98
N GLU A 230 -8.93 -0.20 24.06
CA GLU A 230 -10.12 -1.07 24.00
C GLU A 230 -11.34 -0.21 23.66
N THR A 231 -11.88 -0.38 22.46
CA THR A 231 -13.16 0.25 22.08
C THR A 231 -14.31 -0.54 22.70
N THR A 232 -14.79 -0.13 23.87
CA THR A 232 -16.10 -0.58 24.39
C THR A 232 -17.22 0.04 23.56
N THR A 233 -17.41 -0.41 22.33
CA THR A 233 -18.57 -0.05 21.50
C THR A 233 -19.54 -1.23 21.51
N GLY A 234 -20.65 -1.07 22.25
CA GLY A 234 -21.57 -2.14 22.60
C GLY A 234 -22.24 -2.90 21.43
N ASP A 235 -22.51 -4.17 21.72
CA ASP A 235 -23.52 -5.09 21.16
C ASP A 235 -23.67 -5.27 19.64
N ALA A 236 -22.68 -4.88 18.82
CA ALA A 236 -22.65 -5.28 17.41
C ALA A 236 -21.70 -6.47 17.18
N PRO A 237 -22.15 -7.58 16.53
CA PRO A 237 -21.28 -8.70 16.20
C PRO A 237 -20.30 -8.32 15.09
N GLY A 238 -19.00 -8.32 15.41
CA GLY A 238 -17.89 -7.97 14.52
C GLY A 238 -16.97 -6.91 15.14
N GLU A 239 -16.46 -7.17 16.35
CA GLU A 239 -15.74 -6.20 17.17
C GLU A 239 -14.39 -5.82 16.53
N SER A 240 -14.28 -4.57 16.07
CA SER A 240 -13.04 -4.01 15.55
C SER A 240 -12.11 -3.63 16.71
N VAL A 241 -10.87 -4.13 16.68
CA VAL A 241 -9.83 -3.68 17.61
C VAL A 241 -9.18 -2.42 17.04
N ASN A 242 -9.20 -1.32 17.80
CA ASN A 242 -8.50 -0.09 17.46
C ASN A 242 -7.11 -0.08 18.12
N LEU A 243 -6.07 -0.06 17.30
CA LEU A 243 -4.69 0.02 17.78
C LEU A 243 -4.13 1.39 17.45
N LYS A 244 -3.53 2.04 18.45
CA LYS A 244 -2.92 3.35 18.30
C LYS A 244 -1.43 3.27 18.55
N LEU A 245 -0.65 3.58 17.52
CA LEU A 245 0.79 3.66 17.62
C LEU A 245 1.20 5.13 17.57
N SER A 246 1.94 5.61 18.57
CA SER A 246 2.55 6.94 18.58
C SER A 246 4.07 6.80 18.50
N GLY A 247 4.68 7.37 17.46
CA GLY A 247 6.13 7.32 17.24
C GLY A 247 6.78 8.69 17.31
N ASN A 248 7.93 8.79 17.97
CA ASN A 248 8.89 9.90 17.86
C ASN A 248 10.11 9.41 17.08
N LEU A 249 10.62 10.25 16.19
CA LEU A 249 11.91 10.03 15.54
C LEU A 249 13.00 10.69 16.39
N VAL A 250 14.03 9.94 16.76
CA VAL A 250 15.17 10.44 17.56
C VAL A 250 16.44 10.26 16.72
N PRO A 251 17.39 11.20 16.72
CA PRO A 251 18.69 11.00 16.06
C PRO A 251 19.54 9.91 16.76
N GLU A 252 20.39 9.23 15.97
CA GLU A 252 21.04 7.90 16.15
C GLU A 252 21.66 7.48 17.51
N GLU A 253 21.55 6.16 17.76
CA GLU A 253 22.58 5.14 18.11
C GLU A 253 21.98 3.72 17.84
N ASP A 254 22.50 3.03 16.81
CA ASP A 254 22.39 1.59 16.40
C ASP A 254 21.19 0.69 16.84
N ASP A 255 20.04 0.74 16.15
CA ASP A 255 19.22 -0.46 15.78
C ASP A 255 18.03 -0.07 14.86
N ASP A 256 17.79 -0.82 13.77
CA ASP A 256 16.75 -0.51 12.75
C ASP A 256 15.37 -1.14 13.05
N HIS A 257 15.26 -1.94 14.12
CA HIS A 257 14.07 -2.73 14.41
C HIS A 257 13.64 -2.61 15.88
N MET A 258 12.32 -2.43 16.08
CA MET A 258 11.72 -2.43 17.42
C MET A 258 10.67 -3.54 17.53
N HIS A 259 10.77 -4.36 18.57
CA HIS A 259 9.83 -5.44 18.86
C HIS A 259 9.30 -5.30 20.29
N THR A 260 8.02 -5.59 20.49
CA THR A 260 7.43 -5.69 21.82
C THR A 260 6.36 -6.77 21.84
N ALA A 261 6.24 -7.45 22.98
CA ALA A 261 5.12 -8.34 23.24
C ALA A 261 3.80 -7.56 23.26
N LEU A 262 2.71 -8.18 22.81
CA LEU A 262 1.37 -7.64 23.02
C LEU A 262 0.87 -7.97 24.44
N PRO A 263 0.06 -7.09 25.06
CA PRO A 263 -0.56 -7.38 26.35
C PRO A 263 -1.44 -8.63 26.30
N ASP A 264 -1.47 -9.40 27.39
CA ASP A 264 -2.29 -10.62 27.51
C ASP A 264 -3.80 -10.36 27.32
N ALA A 265 -4.25 -9.13 27.55
CA ALA A 265 -5.63 -8.69 27.30
C ALA A 265 -6.05 -8.86 25.82
N VAL A 266 -5.12 -8.73 24.87
CA VAL A 266 -5.36 -8.93 23.43
C VAL A 266 -5.43 -10.41 23.06
N GLN A 267 -4.85 -11.29 23.87
CA GLN A 267 -4.83 -12.74 23.61
C GLN A 267 -6.11 -13.43 24.12
N CYS A 268 -6.84 -12.77 25.04
CA CYS A 268 -7.99 -13.32 25.74
C CYS A 268 -9.35 -12.73 25.30
N SER A 269 -9.35 -11.65 24.50
CA SER A 269 -10.55 -11.04 23.90
C SER A 269 -11.08 -11.86 22.74
#